data_AF-A0A238DQ19-F1
#
_entry.id   AF-A0A238DQ19-F1
#
_cell.length_a   1.000
_cell.length_b   1.000
_cell.length_c   1.000
_cell.angle_alpha   90.00
_cell.angle_beta   90.00
_cell.angle_gamma   90.00
#
_symmetry.space_group_name_H-M   'P 1'
#
loop_
_entity.id
_entity.type
_entity.pdbx_description
1 polymer ?
#
loop_
_entity_poly.entity_id
_entity_poly.type
_entity_poly.pdbx_seq_one_letter_code
_entity_poly.pdbx_strand_id
1 'polypeptide(L)'
;MGRALKQLGIEHIAAYSPEARGRSERAFQTHQGRLPQELARAGITDMGSANRSLEQVYRDSHNREFGVASTRPGTAYVPFLSGSLPDILCEQHERTVGNDHCVSFEGMSLQLPADEMRYHYVRTRVRVHRYVDNTLGVFHGPRKLAGYDAKGQSTNTSKEVLRAAA
;
A
#
# COMPACT_ATOMS: atom_id res chain seq x y z
N MET A 1 3.62 4.73 -9.28
CA MET A 1 2.28 4.19 -9.57
C MET A 1 2.30 3.00 -10.55
N GLY A 2 3.05 3.03 -11.66
CA GLY A 2 2.95 2.01 -12.71
C GLY A 2 3.17 0.53 -12.29
N ARG A 3 4.07 0.24 -11.32
CA ARG A 3 4.31 -1.13 -10.86
C ARG A 3 3.06 -1.76 -10.24
N ALA A 4 2.46 -1.10 -9.25
CA ALA A 4 1.33 -1.64 -8.51
C ALA A 4 0.11 -1.84 -9.41
N LEU A 5 -0.20 -0.86 -10.26
CA LEU A 5 -1.30 -0.96 -11.23
C LEU A 5 -1.09 -2.14 -12.19
N LYS A 6 0.12 -2.30 -12.73
CA LYS A 6 0.47 -3.44 -13.58
C LYS A 6 0.31 -4.78 -12.86
N GLN A 7 0.71 -4.87 -11.59
CA GLN A 7 0.56 -6.10 -10.78
C GLN A 7 -0.91 -6.41 -10.46
N LEU A 8 -1.76 -5.39 -10.37
CA LEU A 8 -3.21 -5.54 -10.19
C LEU A 8 -3.97 -5.77 -11.51
N GLY A 9 -3.27 -5.76 -12.67
CA GLY A 9 -3.92 -5.84 -13.98
C GLY A 9 -4.76 -4.60 -14.32
N ILE A 10 -4.52 -3.46 -13.64
CA ILE A 10 -5.21 -2.21 -13.88
C ILE A 10 -4.47 -1.44 -14.96
N GLU A 11 -5.13 -1.24 -16.10
CA GLU A 11 -4.62 -0.39 -17.16
C GLU A 11 -4.60 1.08 -16.71
N HIS A 12 -3.44 1.71 -16.79
CA HIS A 12 -3.31 3.11 -16.46
C HIS A 12 -3.70 3.98 -17.66
N ILE A 13 -4.92 4.47 -17.66
CA ILE A 13 -5.41 5.43 -18.66
C ILE A 13 -5.04 6.83 -18.21
N ALA A 14 -4.02 7.42 -18.83
CA ALA A 14 -3.61 8.78 -18.52
C ALA A 14 -4.61 9.80 -19.10
N ALA A 15 -5.12 10.68 -18.24
CA ALA A 15 -6.01 11.77 -18.64
C ALA A 15 -5.20 12.91 -19.28
N TYR A 16 -4.97 12.83 -20.59
CA TYR A 16 -4.28 13.90 -21.35
C TYR A 16 -5.20 15.06 -21.77
N SER A 17 -6.52 14.98 -21.48
CA SER A 17 -7.48 16.03 -21.84
C SER A 17 -7.62 17.07 -20.71
N PRO A 18 -7.68 18.38 -21.04
CA PRO A 18 -7.97 19.44 -20.08
C PRO A 18 -9.28 19.25 -19.31
N GLU A 19 -10.31 18.68 -19.95
CA GLU A 19 -11.65 18.45 -19.36
C GLU A 19 -11.65 17.30 -18.36
N ALA A 20 -10.90 16.23 -18.63
CA ALA A 20 -10.72 15.12 -17.69
C ALA A 20 -9.93 15.59 -16.46
N ARG A 21 -8.86 16.36 -16.69
CA ARG A 21 -8.04 16.94 -15.63
C ARG A 21 -8.81 17.97 -14.78
N GLY A 22 -9.50 18.91 -15.43
CA GLY A 22 -10.26 19.97 -14.74
C GLY A 22 -11.46 19.48 -13.94
N ARG A 23 -12.04 18.32 -14.29
CA ARG A 23 -13.05 17.65 -13.44
C ARG A 23 -12.42 17.09 -12.16
N SER A 24 -11.29 16.41 -12.28
CA SER A 24 -10.56 15.87 -11.12
C SER A 24 -10.07 17.00 -10.20
N GLU A 25 -9.52 18.07 -10.77
CA GLU A 25 -9.01 19.22 -10.01
C GLU A 25 -10.12 19.93 -9.21
N ARG A 26 -11.31 20.13 -9.79
CA ARG A 26 -12.45 20.70 -9.07
C ARG A 26 -12.91 19.83 -7.89
N ALA A 27 -12.99 18.51 -8.09
CA ALA A 27 -13.31 17.59 -7.01
C ALA A 27 -12.26 17.65 -5.89
N PHE A 28 -10.97 17.67 -6.25
CA PHE A 28 -9.89 17.82 -5.27
C PHE A 28 -9.94 19.14 -4.52
N GLN A 29 -10.26 20.25 -5.18
CA GLN A 29 -10.44 21.55 -4.53
C GLN A 29 -11.57 21.51 -3.49
N THR A 30 -12.71 20.86 -3.80
CA THR A 30 -13.80 20.70 -2.84
C THR A 30 -13.34 19.94 -1.59
N HIS A 31 -12.62 18.83 -1.76
CA HIS A 31 -12.12 18.07 -0.62
C HIS A 31 -11.05 18.84 0.15
N GLN A 32 -10.05 19.42 -0.52
CA GLN A 32 -8.95 20.14 0.14
C GLN A 32 -9.41 21.44 0.82
N GLY A 33 -10.47 22.08 0.33
CA GLY A 33 -11.05 23.26 0.97
C GLY A 33 -11.98 22.92 2.14
N ARG A 34 -12.96 22.04 1.91
CA ARG A 34 -14.04 21.77 2.87
C ARG A 34 -13.62 20.81 3.98
N LEU A 35 -12.90 19.73 3.65
CA LEU A 35 -12.57 18.70 4.63
C LEU A 35 -11.77 19.25 5.83
N PRO A 36 -10.74 20.08 5.66
CA PRO A 36 -10.04 20.67 6.81
C PRO A 36 -10.94 21.54 7.68
N GLN A 37 -11.88 22.27 7.08
CA GLN A 37 -12.81 23.13 7.82
C GLN A 37 -13.83 22.31 8.64
N GLU A 38 -14.34 21.22 8.08
CA GLU A 38 -15.25 20.30 8.79
C GLU A 38 -14.54 19.61 9.96
N LEU A 39 -13.29 19.14 9.75
CA LEU A 39 -12.47 18.55 10.82
C LEU A 39 -12.17 19.58 11.93
N ALA A 40 -11.82 20.81 11.56
CA ALA A 40 -11.59 21.90 12.52
C ALA A 40 -12.87 22.26 13.30
N ARG A 41 -14.03 22.30 12.63
CA ARG A 41 -15.33 22.55 13.26
C ARG A 41 -15.72 21.44 14.24
N ALA A 42 -15.35 20.20 13.96
CA ALA A 42 -15.53 19.06 14.85
C ALA A 42 -14.47 18.99 15.98
N GLY A 43 -13.50 19.91 16.02
CA GLY A 43 -12.44 19.92 17.02
C GLY A 43 -11.45 18.76 16.89
N ILE A 44 -11.36 18.14 15.71
CA ILE A 44 -10.51 16.96 15.47
C ILE A 44 -9.09 17.41 15.18
N THR A 45 -8.13 16.92 15.97
CA THR A 45 -6.71 17.27 15.85
C THR A 45 -5.78 16.07 15.68
N ASP A 46 -6.31 14.84 15.78
CA ASP A 46 -5.55 13.60 15.61
C ASP A 46 -6.01 12.80 14.38
N MET A 47 -5.06 12.06 13.78
CA MET A 47 -5.30 11.25 12.58
C MET A 47 -6.34 10.14 12.79
N GLY A 48 -6.38 9.54 13.99
CA GLY A 48 -7.31 8.45 14.29
C GLY A 48 -8.76 8.92 14.26
N SER A 49 -9.03 10.03 14.93
CA SER A 49 -10.34 10.69 14.93
C SER A 49 -10.70 11.23 13.56
N ALA A 50 -9.73 11.78 12.81
CA ALA A 50 -9.97 12.23 11.44
C ALA A 50 -10.42 11.09 10.52
N ASN A 51 -9.72 9.94 10.57
CA ASN A 51 -10.08 8.76 9.79
C ASN A 51 -11.48 8.24 10.15
N ARG A 52 -11.83 8.20 11.43
CA ARG A 52 -13.19 7.83 11.87
C ARG A 52 -14.25 8.80 11.35
N SER A 53 -14.01 10.10 11.45
CA SER A 53 -14.92 11.13 10.95
C SER A 53 -15.11 11.04 9.44
N LEU A 54 -14.04 10.71 8.70
CA LEU A 54 -14.10 10.52 7.26
C LEU A 54 -15.06 9.39 6.88
N GLU A 55 -14.93 8.26 7.56
CA GLU A 55 -15.69 7.05 7.27
C GLU A 55 -17.16 7.14 7.72
N GLN A 56 -17.40 7.74 8.89
CA GLN A 56 -18.70 7.72 9.55
C GLN A 56 -19.58 8.94 9.22
N VAL A 57 -18.99 10.09 8.86
CA VAL A 57 -19.73 11.35 8.72
C VAL A 57 -19.48 11.99 7.35
N TYR A 58 -18.21 12.23 7.00
CA TYR A 58 -17.87 13.00 5.81
C TYR A 58 -18.29 12.30 4.52
N ARG A 59 -18.00 11.00 4.37
CA ARG A 59 -18.34 10.24 3.16
C ARG A 59 -19.85 10.28 2.88
N ASP A 60 -20.68 10.05 3.89
CA ASP A 60 -22.13 9.98 3.72
C ASP A 60 -22.74 11.36 3.45
N SER A 61 -22.28 12.39 4.17
CA SER A 61 -22.71 13.78 3.92
C SER A 61 -22.30 14.26 2.53
N HIS A 62 -21.06 13.98 2.10
CA HIS A 62 -20.57 14.31 0.77
C HIS A 62 -21.37 13.60 -0.33
N ASN A 63 -21.58 12.29 -0.18
CA ASN A 63 -22.35 11.51 -1.15
C ASN A 63 -23.83 11.92 -1.22
N ARG A 64 -24.41 12.43 -0.13
CA ARG A 64 -25.78 12.96 -0.14
C ARG A 64 -25.89 14.25 -0.95
N GLU A 65 -24.87 15.10 -0.91
CA GLU A 65 -24.86 16.40 -1.57
C GLU A 65 -24.41 16.31 -3.04
N PHE A 66 -23.43 15.46 -3.34
CA PHE A 66 -22.79 15.40 -4.65
C PHE A 66 -22.94 14.05 -5.37
N GLY A 67 -23.47 13.03 -4.69
CA GLY A 67 -23.65 11.70 -5.28
C GLY A 67 -24.71 11.70 -6.38
N VAL A 68 -24.39 11.08 -7.50
CA VAL A 68 -25.31 10.87 -8.62
C VAL A 68 -25.65 9.39 -8.69
N ALA A 69 -26.94 9.05 -8.74
CA ALA A 69 -27.38 7.68 -8.87
C ALA A 69 -26.89 7.07 -10.20
N SER A 70 -26.42 5.82 -10.15
CA SER A 70 -26.04 5.08 -11.35
C SER A 70 -27.24 4.89 -12.27
N THR A 71 -27.03 5.05 -13.57
CA THR A 71 -28.07 4.78 -14.59
C THR A 71 -28.42 3.30 -14.70
N ARG A 72 -27.54 2.39 -14.23
CA ARG A 72 -27.75 0.94 -14.26
C ARG A 72 -27.59 0.33 -12.86
N PRO A 73 -28.45 -0.63 -12.48
CA PRO A 73 -28.26 -1.39 -11.25
C PRO A 73 -27.04 -2.31 -11.37
N GLY A 74 -26.36 -2.55 -10.26
CA GLY A 74 -25.19 -3.42 -10.17
C GLY A 74 -23.90 -2.68 -9.81
N THR A 75 -22.81 -3.44 -9.76
CA THR A 75 -21.46 -2.94 -9.47
C THR A 75 -20.61 -2.96 -10.73
N ALA A 76 -19.85 -1.88 -10.96
CA ALA A 76 -18.84 -1.84 -12.01
C ALA A 76 -17.47 -2.37 -11.52
N TYR A 77 -17.36 -2.74 -10.25
CA TYR A 77 -16.12 -3.25 -9.66
C TYR A 77 -15.94 -4.74 -9.96
N VAL A 78 -14.70 -5.13 -10.28
CA VAL A 78 -14.28 -6.52 -10.45
C VAL A 78 -13.69 -7.01 -9.12
N PRO A 79 -14.09 -8.19 -8.61
CA PRO A 79 -13.50 -8.72 -7.38
C PRO A 79 -12.02 -9.02 -7.56
N PHE A 80 -11.23 -8.75 -6.52
CA PHE A 80 -9.82 -9.11 -6.51
C PHE A 80 -9.68 -10.61 -6.23
N LEU A 81 -9.19 -11.38 -7.22
CA LEU A 81 -9.21 -12.85 -7.18
C LEU A 81 -7.98 -13.48 -6.51
N SER A 82 -6.81 -12.88 -6.62
CA SER A 82 -5.57 -13.54 -6.18
C SER A 82 -4.39 -12.59 -5.98
N GLY A 83 -3.54 -12.92 -5.03
CA GLY A 83 -2.31 -12.19 -4.71
C GLY A 83 -2.37 -11.53 -3.34
N SER A 84 -1.29 -10.86 -2.96
CA SER A 84 -1.17 -10.16 -1.68
C SER A 84 -1.18 -8.66 -1.95
N LEU A 85 -2.30 -8.00 -1.65
CA LEU A 85 -2.39 -6.53 -1.73
C LEU A 85 -1.29 -5.84 -0.91
N PRO A 86 -0.95 -6.28 0.32
CA PRO A 86 0.18 -5.72 1.05
C PRO A 86 1.50 -5.80 0.28
N ASP A 87 1.79 -6.91 -0.39
CA ASP A 87 3.05 -7.06 -1.16
C ASP A 87 3.06 -6.25 -2.46
N ILE A 88 1.88 -5.97 -3.04
CA ILE A 88 1.74 -5.17 -4.26
C ILE A 88 1.84 -3.68 -3.93
N LEU A 89 1.09 -3.23 -2.91
CA LEU A 89 0.91 -1.82 -2.54
C LEU A 89 1.98 -1.30 -1.56
N CYS A 90 2.91 -2.15 -1.12
CA CYS A 90 4.06 -1.72 -0.34
C CYS A 90 5.10 -0.95 -1.18
N GLU A 91 6.01 -0.29 -0.47
CA GLU A 91 7.23 0.23 -1.07
C GLU A 91 8.19 -0.93 -1.35
N GLN A 92 8.82 -0.93 -2.53
CA GLN A 92 9.75 -1.99 -2.91
C GLN A 92 11.10 -1.36 -3.27
N HIS A 93 12.14 -1.82 -2.58
CA HIS A 93 13.51 -1.34 -2.76
C HIS A 93 14.40 -2.49 -3.18
N GLU A 94 15.09 -2.32 -4.28
CA GLU A 94 16.04 -3.32 -4.73
C GLU A 94 17.37 -3.19 -3.99
N ARG A 95 17.88 -4.29 -3.45
CA ARG A 95 19.12 -4.36 -2.69
C ARG A 95 19.92 -5.60 -3.08
N THR A 96 21.20 -5.59 -2.75
CA THR A 96 22.10 -6.72 -2.97
C THR A 96 22.50 -7.30 -1.63
N VAL A 97 22.47 -8.62 -1.52
CA VAL A 97 22.91 -9.32 -0.30
C VAL A 97 24.43 -9.24 -0.17
N GLY A 98 24.91 -8.86 1.01
CA GLY A 98 26.33 -8.82 1.37
C GLY A 98 26.96 -10.20 1.51
N ASN A 99 28.28 -10.24 1.70
CA ASN A 99 29.02 -11.49 1.93
C ASN A 99 28.73 -12.10 3.31
N ASP A 100 28.22 -11.29 4.24
CA ASP A 100 27.76 -11.66 5.58
C ASP A 100 26.31 -12.19 5.58
N HIS A 101 25.72 -12.39 4.41
CA HIS A 101 24.34 -12.84 4.24
C HIS A 101 23.30 -11.84 4.80
N CYS A 102 23.67 -10.56 4.90
CA CYS A 102 22.79 -9.46 5.31
C CYS A 102 22.37 -8.57 4.14
N VAL A 103 21.27 -7.85 4.33
CA VAL A 103 20.82 -6.77 3.45
C VAL A 103 20.81 -5.46 4.22
N SER A 104 21.59 -4.47 3.77
CA SER A 104 21.57 -3.13 4.36
C SER A 104 20.37 -2.32 3.85
N PHE A 105 19.59 -1.76 4.77
CA PHE A 105 18.42 -0.95 4.46
C PHE A 105 18.20 0.12 5.54
N GLU A 106 18.26 1.40 5.18
CA GLU A 106 17.99 2.54 6.07
C GLU A 106 18.74 2.48 7.43
N GLY A 107 20.02 2.09 7.39
CA GLY A 107 20.86 1.97 8.59
C GLY A 107 20.66 0.66 9.37
N MET A 108 19.70 -0.17 8.98
CA MET A 108 19.49 -1.51 9.52
C MET A 108 20.28 -2.57 8.72
N SER A 109 20.66 -3.64 9.39
CA SER A 109 21.22 -4.84 8.78
C SER A 109 20.25 -6.00 8.94
N LEU A 110 19.65 -6.43 7.82
CA LEU A 110 18.64 -7.48 7.79
C LEU A 110 19.30 -8.82 7.48
N GLN A 111 19.56 -9.63 8.51
CA GLN A 111 20.17 -10.96 8.36
C GLN A 111 19.19 -11.93 7.70
N LEU A 112 19.59 -12.55 6.58
CA LEU A 112 18.80 -13.60 5.96
C LEU A 112 19.06 -14.95 6.66
N PRO A 113 18.01 -15.73 7.00
CA PRO A 113 18.15 -17.06 7.56
C PRO A 113 18.74 -18.03 6.51
N ALA A 114 19.23 -19.17 6.98
CA ALA A 114 19.59 -20.28 6.10
C ALA A 114 18.36 -20.76 5.32
N ASP A 115 18.57 -21.15 4.06
CA ASP A 115 17.52 -21.58 3.15
C ASP A 115 17.78 -22.99 2.66
N GLU A 116 16.76 -23.84 2.68
CA GLU A 116 16.85 -25.24 2.23
C GLU A 116 17.01 -25.35 0.70
N MET A 117 16.51 -24.39 -0.07
CA MET A 117 16.56 -24.41 -1.54
C MET A 117 17.87 -23.87 -2.11
N ARG A 118 18.58 -23.02 -1.36
CA ARG A 118 19.79 -22.35 -1.85
C ARG A 118 20.79 -22.17 -0.74
N TYR A 119 22.01 -22.65 -0.98
CA TYR A 119 23.09 -22.61 -0.01
C TYR A 119 23.46 -21.18 0.46
N HIS A 120 23.43 -20.18 -0.42
CA HIS A 120 23.55 -18.76 -0.03
C HIS A 120 22.95 -17.79 -1.05
N TYR A 121 22.58 -16.60 -0.57
CA TYR A 121 22.13 -15.47 -1.39
C TYR A 121 23.19 -14.38 -1.62
N VAL A 122 24.44 -14.58 -1.18
CA VAL A 122 25.54 -13.61 -1.37
C VAL A 122 25.58 -13.06 -2.80
N ARG A 123 25.68 -11.73 -2.94
CA ARG A 123 25.67 -10.96 -4.21
C ARG A 123 24.40 -11.08 -5.05
N THR A 124 23.35 -11.73 -4.55
CA THR A 124 22.06 -11.83 -5.25
C THR A 124 21.25 -10.54 -5.07
N ARG A 125 20.56 -10.11 -6.12
CA ARG A 125 19.62 -8.98 -6.08
C ARG A 125 18.31 -9.46 -5.45
N VAL A 126 17.86 -8.76 -4.42
CA VAL A 126 16.65 -9.03 -3.65
C VAL A 126 15.79 -7.77 -3.55
N ARG A 127 14.52 -7.92 -3.21
CA ARG A 127 13.60 -6.81 -2.95
C ARG A 127 13.28 -6.72 -1.47
N VAL A 128 13.54 -5.57 -0.88
CA VAL A 128 13.04 -5.20 0.45
C VAL A 128 11.68 -4.54 0.26
N HIS A 129 10.64 -5.17 0.81
CA HIS A 129 9.29 -4.62 0.91
C HIS A 129 9.17 -3.87 2.24
N ARG A 130 8.77 -2.60 2.21
CA ARG A 130 8.36 -1.82 3.40
C ARG A 130 6.85 -1.64 3.38
N TYR A 131 6.17 -2.23 4.35
CA TYR A 131 4.72 -2.17 4.50
C TYR A 131 4.29 -0.88 5.23
N VAL A 132 2.99 -0.59 5.22
CA VAL A 132 2.40 0.63 5.81
C VAL A 132 2.62 0.71 7.33
N ASP A 133 2.71 -0.45 8.00
CA ASP A 133 3.02 -0.57 9.43
C ASP A 133 4.53 -0.50 9.73
N ASN A 134 5.35 -0.17 8.73
CA ASN A 134 6.81 -0.16 8.73
C ASN A 134 7.48 -1.53 8.93
N THR A 135 6.73 -2.63 8.97
CA THR A 135 7.34 -3.96 8.93
C THR A 135 8.03 -4.18 7.58
N LEU A 136 9.01 -5.07 7.56
CA LEU A 136 9.83 -5.34 6.38
C LEU A 136 9.70 -6.80 5.94
N GLY A 137 9.83 -7.03 4.64
CA GLY A 137 9.97 -8.37 4.06
C GLY A 137 11.08 -8.38 3.02
N VAL A 138 11.94 -9.40 3.03
CA VAL A 138 12.94 -9.57 1.97
C VAL A 138 12.48 -10.68 1.03
N PHE A 139 12.46 -10.39 -0.27
CA PHE A 139 11.98 -11.28 -1.32
C PHE A 139 13.04 -11.55 -2.37
N HIS A 140 13.07 -12.78 -2.87
CA HIS A 140 13.81 -13.17 -4.06
C HIS A 140 12.84 -13.83 -5.05
N GLY A 141 12.60 -13.17 -6.18
CA GLY A 141 11.48 -13.54 -7.05
C GLY A 141 10.15 -13.47 -6.31
N PRO A 142 9.24 -14.46 -6.48
CA PRO A 142 7.95 -14.48 -5.78
C PRO A 142 8.07 -14.90 -4.30
N ARG A 143 9.22 -15.42 -3.88
CA ARG A 143 9.39 -16.01 -2.55
C ARG A 143 9.83 -14.96 -1.53
N LYS A 144 9.14 -14.94 -0.38
CA LYS A 144 9.59 -14.24 0.83
C LYS A 144 10.68 -15.07 1.51
N LEU A 145 11.86 -14.49 1.67
CA LEU A 145 12.99 -15.10 2.37
C LEU A 145 12.90 -14.90 3.88
N ALA A 146 12.50 -13.70 4.32
CA ALA A 146 12.41 -13.34 5.73
C ALA A 146 11.46 -12.16 5.97
N GLY A 147 10.99 -12.02 7.20
CA GLY A 147 10.21 -10.88 7.69
C GLY A 147 10.89 -10.23 8.90
N TYR A 148 10.72 -8.91 9.02
CA TYR A 148 11.30 -8.13 10.10
C TYR A 148 10.29 -7.11 10.62
N ASP A 149 10.45 -6.69 11.87
CA ASP A 149 9.72 -5.56 12.42
C ASP A 149 10.27 -4.22 11.89
N ALA A 150 9.68 -3.12 12.34
CA ALA A 150 10.11 -1.77 11.96
C ALA A 150 11.51 -1.38 12.45
N LYS A 151 12.13 -2.18 13.34
CA LYS A 151 13.49 -1.98 13.84
C LYS A 151 14.50 -2.92 13.16
N GLY A 152 14.07 -3.72 12.18
CA GLY A 152 14.91 -4.69 11.48
C GLY A 152 15.17 -5.97 12.28
N GLN A 153 14.42 -6.22 13.36
CA GLN A 153 14.53 -7.48 14.11
C GLN A 153 13.74 -8.57 13.40
N SER A 154 14.34 -9.76 13.28
CA SER A 154 13.71 -10.90 12.62
C SER A 154 12.42 -11.28 13.34
N THR A 155 11.30 -11.24 12.62
CA THR A 155 10.06 -11.84 13.10
C THR A 155 10.11 -13.31 12.70
N ASN A 156 10.51 -14.18 13.64
CA ASN A 156 10.47 -15.62 13.48
C ASN A 156 9.01 -16.08 13.30
N THR A 157 8.51 -15.99 12.08
CA THR A 157 7.14 -16.34 11.78
C THR A 157 7.11 -17.14 10.48
N SER A 158 7.29 -18.46 10.63
CA SER A 158 6.83 -19.49 9.70
C SER A 158 5.29 -19.61 9.66
N LYS A 159 4.57 -18.52 9.99
CA LYS A 159 3.14 -18.41 9.74
C LYS A 159 2.99 -17.42 8.60
N GLU A 160 2.54 -17.93 7.45
CA GLU A 160 1.73 -17.11 6.56
C GLU A 160 0.78 -16.30 7.44
N VAL A 161 0.97 -14.98 7.44
CA VAL A 161 -0.05 -14.13 8.02
C VAL A 161 -1.21 -14.27 7.06
N LEU A 162 -2.22 -15.06 7.44
CA LEU A 162 -3.57 -14.97 6.90
C LEU A 162 -4.04 -13.53 7.18
N ARG A 163 -3.66 -12.60 6.30
CA ARG A 163 -4.17 -11.23 6.32
C ARG A 163 -5.42 -11.26 5.47
N ALA A 164 -6.56 -11.22 6.16
CA ALA A 164 -7.89 -11.30 5.58
C ALA A 164 -8.01 -10.38 4.36
N ALA A 165 -8.46 -10.96 3.26
CA ALA A 165 -9.04 -10.21 2.16
C ALA A 165 -10.28 -9.48 2.71
N ALA A 166 -10.29 -8.17 2.61
CA ALA A 166 -11.47 -7.33 2.67
C ALA A 166 -11.50 -6.48 1.41
#